data_AF-A0A1U9LJY3-F1
#
_entry.id   AF-A0A1U9LJY3-F1
#
_cell.length_a   1.000
_cell.length_b   1.000
_cell.length_c   1.000
_cell.angle_alpha   90.00
_cell.angle_beta   90.00
_cell.angle_gamma   90.00
#
_symmetry.space_group_name_H-M   'P 1'
#
loop_
_entity.id
_entity.type
_entity.pdbx_description
1 polymer ?
#
loop_
_entity_poly.entity_id
_entity_poly.type
_entity_poly.pdbx_seq_one_letter_code
_entity_poly.pdbx_strand_id
1 'polypeptide(L)'
;MTYEEFVNSRKEMTNREFGKLVRDMMWDDEPEQKFLVYGDSFYIEDLGDGRYNLLIGNEETMTNETTSLSDLEAKLYDYAKDECRLEWSLDESPAFGATSSHNP
;
A
#
# COMPACT_ATOMS: atom_id res chain seq x y z
N MET A 1 6.05 -10.69 -7.01
CA MET A 1 6.38 -10.87 -5.58
C MET A 1 5.51 -11.98 -5.03
N THR A 2 6.08 -12.90 -4.26
CA THR A 2 5.33 -13.95 -3.53
C THR A 2 4.92 -13.49 -2.13
N TYR A 3 3.98 -14.19 -1.48
CA TYR A 3 3.54 -13.86 -0.12
C TYR A 3 4.69 -13.95 0.89
N GLU A 4 5.53 -14.98 0.77
CA GLU A 4 6.69 -15.17 1.65
C GLU A 4 7.71 -14.04 1.48
N GLU A 5 8.00 -13.62 0.26
CA GLU A 5 8.88 -12.46 0.01
C GLU A 5 8.29 -11.16 0.56
N PHE A 6 6.97 -10.98 0.45
CA PHE A 6 6.26 -9.81 0.97
C PHE A 6 6.38 -9.74 2.50
N VAL A 7 6.06 -10.82 3.21
CA VAL A 7 6.16 -10.87 4.68
C VAL A 7 7.61 -10.74 5.14
N ASN A 8 8.57 -11.34 4.43
CA ASN A 8 10.00 -11.18 4.75
C ASN A 8 10.54 -9.77 4.48
N SER A 9 9.86 -8.96 3.66
CA SER A 9 10.21 -7.56 3.45
C SER A 9 9.82 -6.64 4.61
N ARG A 10 9.07 -7.16 5.60
CA ARG A 10 8.55 -6.40 6.73
C ARG A 10 9.66 -5.70 7.51
N LYS A 11 9.50 -4.40 7.69
CA LYS A 11 10.37 -3.55 8.51
C LYS A 11 9.52 -2.80 9.52
N GLU A 12 9.94 -2.84 10.78
CA GLU A 12 9.37 -1.99 11.82
C GLU A 12 9.99 -0.59 11.72
N MET A 13 9.16 0.44 11.68
CA MET A 13 9.60 1.83 11.74
C MET A 13 8.53 2.72 12.38
N THR A 14 8.92 3.92 12.79
CA THR A 14 7.97 4.92 13.32
C THR A 14 7.21 5.62 12.21
N ASN A 15 6.05 6.21 12.51
CA ASN A 15 5.30 7.09 11.61
C ASN A 15 6.19 8.17 11.00
N ARG A 16 7.12 8.74 11.77
CA ARG A 16 8.08 9.75 11.28
C ARG A 16 9.11 9.17 10.31
N GLU A 17 9.61 7.97 10.55
CA GLU A 17 10.52 7.28 9.62
C GLU A 17 9.80 6.89 8.32
N PHE A 18 8.57 6.41 8.44
CA PHE A 18 7.73 6.10 7.28
C PHE A 18 7.35 7.35 6.50
N GLY A 19 6.93 8.44 7.16
CA GLY A 19 6.64 9.73 6.54
C GLY A 19 7.83 10.28 5.74
N LYS A 20 9.06 10.11 6.25
CA LYS A 20 10.29 10.43 5.49
C LYS A 20 10.47 9.55 4.25
N LEU A 21 10.12 8.27 4.33
CA LEU A 21 10.19 7.31 3.22
C LEU A 21 9.23 7.72 2.09
N VAL A 22 7.97 7.99 2.43
CA VAL A 22 6.92 8.39 1.46
C VAL A 22 6.95 9.88 1.13
N ARG A 23 7.85 10.65 1.74
CA ARG A 23 8.00 12.11 1.61
C ARG A 23 6.72 12.88 1.95
N ASP A 24 5.97 12.36 2.91
CA ASP A 24 4.75 12.98 3.40
C ASP A 24 5.02 13.61 4.78
N MET A 25 4.78 14.91 4.87
CA MET A 25 5.03 15.71 6.08
C MET A 25 3.87 15.63 7.07
N MET A 26 2.71 15.07 6.69
CA MET A 26 1.55 14.97 7.59
C MET A 26 1.87 14.12 8.84
N TRP A 27 2.83 13.21 8.74
CA TRP A 27 3.22 12.30 9.82
C TRP A 27 4.17 12.93 10.86
N ASP A 28 4.72 14.12 10.62
CA ASP A 28 5.75 14.70 11.52
C ASP A 28 5.14 15.34 12.79
N ASP A 29 3.87 15.74 12.73
CA ASP A 29 3.10 16.33 13.83
C ASP A 29 2.23 15.28 14.58
N GLU A 30 2.16 14.04 14.10
CA GLU A 30 1.40 12.97 14.74
C GLU A 30 2.15 12.34 15.93
N PRO A 31 1.43 11.87 16.96
CA PRO A 31 2.05 11.16 18.08
C PRO A 31 2.85 9.95 17.57
N GLU A 32 3.98 9.67 18.21
CA GLU A 32 4.85 8.56 17.80
C GLU A 32 4.08 7.23 17.83
N GLN A 33 3.95 6.63 16.67
CA GLN A 33 3.25 5.36 16.46
C GLN A 33 4.13 4.43 15.62
N LYS A 34 4.01 3.12 15.86
CA LYS A 34 4.79 2.11 15.16
C LYS A 34 4.03 1.57 13.95
N PHE A 35 4.78 1.32 12.89
CA PHE A 35 4.30 0.84 11.61
C PHE A 35 5.10 -0.40 11.20
N LEU A 36 4.39 -1.41 10.73
CA LEU A 36 4.95 -2.56 10.04
C LEU A 36 4.87 -2.26 8.55
N VAL A 37 6.01 -1.96 7.92
CA VAL A 37 6.08 -1.54 6.52
C VAL A 37 6.54 -2.68 5.64
N TYR A 38 5.87 -2.88 4.51
CA TYR A 38 6.05 -3.97 3.57
C TYR A 38 6.32 -3.40 2.17
N GLY A 39 7.32 -3.95 1.48
CA GLY A 39 7.67 -3.52 0.12
C GLY A 39 7.97 -2.02 -0.04
N ASP A 40 8.37 -1.35 1.04
CA ASP A 40 8.69 0.09 1.12
C ASP A 40 7.54 1.08 0.79
N SER A 41 6.31 0.59 0.58
CA SER A 41 5.15 1.44 0.23
C SER A 41 3.85 1.10 0.97
N PHE A 42 3.74 -0.11 1.54
CA PHE A 42 2.53 -0.58 2.21
C PHE A 42 2.78 -0.70 3.71
N TYR A 43 1.75 -0.52 4.54
CA TYR A 43 1.93 -0.56 6.00
C TYR A 43 0.74 -1.12 6.77
N ILE A 44 1.01 -1.58 7.99
CA ILE A 44 0.05 -1.90 9.04
C ILE A 44 0.45 -1.10 10.27
N GLU A 45 -0.49 -0.41 10.88
CA GLU A 45 -0.30 0.36 12.11
C GLU A 45 -0.35 -0.56 13.33
N ASP A 46 0.59 -0.40 14.25
CA ASP A 46 0.55 -1.02 15.57
C ASP A 46 -0.03 -0.03 16.58
N LEU A 47 -1.18 -0.40 17.15
CA LEU A 47 -1.92 0.43 18.12
C LEU A 47 -1.34 0.34 19.54
N GLY A 48 -0.31 -0.48 19.78
CA GLY A 48 0.39 -0.61 21.07
C GLY A 48 -0.29 -1.52 22.09
N ASP A 49 -1.58 -1.86 21.91
CA ASP A 49 -2.35 -2.78 22.77
C ASP A 49 -2.34 -4.24 22.26
N GLY A 50 -1.45 -4.59 21.33
CA GLY A 50 -1.47 -5.86 20.60
C GLY A 50 -2.53 -5.94 19.50
N ARG A 51 -3.15 -4.80 19.18
CA ARG A 51 -4.08 -4.62 18.06
C ARG A 51 -3.35 -3.94 16.90
N TYR A 52 -3.77 -4.29 15.70
CA TYR A 52 -3.22 -3.76 14.46
C TYR A 52 -4.34 -3.12 13.63
N ASN A 53 -4.01 -2.03 12.93
CA ASN A 53 -4.90 -1.40 11.97
C ASN A 53 -4.30 -1.49 10.57
N LEU A 54 -5.11 -1.93 9.61
CA LEU A 54 -4.74 -1.98 8.21
C LEU A 54 -5.57 -0.95 7.45
N LEU A 55 -4.87 0.00 6.82
CA LEU A 55 -5.45 1.00 5.94
C LEU A 55 -5.24 0.55 4.49
N ILE A 56 -6.34 0.22 3.81
CA ILE A 56 -6.37 -0.10 2.38
C ILE A 56 -7.22 0.98 1.68
N GLY A 57 -6.91 1.30 0.42
CA GLY A 57 -7.47 2.45 -0.33
C GLY A 57 -8.97 2.74 -0.15
N ASN A 58 -9.36 4.01 -0.36
CA ASN A 58 -10.69 4.58 -0.06
C ASN A 58 -11.08 4.57 1.44
N GLU A 59 -10.14 4.86 2.33
CA GLU A 59 -10.41 5.04 3.78
C GLU A 59 -10.97 3.77 4.47
N GLU A 60 -10.83 2.58 3.87
CA GLU A 60 -11.27 1.34 4.49
C GLU A 60 -10.25 0.89 5.55
N THR A 61 -10.57 1.19 6.81
CA THR A 61 -9.81 0.70 7.97
C THR A 61 -10.31 -0.68 8.39
N MET A 62 -9.42 -1.67 8.37
CA MET A 62 -9.66 -2.97 8.98
C MET A 62 -8.99 -3.05 10.36
N THR A 63 -9.69 -2.55 11.37
CA THR A 63 -9.45 -2.86 12.78
C THR A 63 -10.51 -3.84 13.26
N ASN A 64 -10.13 -5.07 13.58
CA ASN A 64 -11.04 -6.02 14.21
C ASN A 64 -10.31 -6.79 15.30
N GLU A 65 -10.90 -6.82 16.50
CA GLU A 65 -10.34 -7.44 17.72
C GLU A 65 -10.03 -8.94 17.55
N THR A 66 -10.60 -9.57 16.52
CA THR A 66 -10.42 -10.99 16.22
C THR A 66 -9.44 -11.28 15.07
N THR A 67 -8.95 -10.24 14.39
CA THR A 67 -8.09 -10.41 13.22
C THR A 67 -6.63 -10.48 13.64
N SER A 68 -5.96 -11.57 13.26
CA SER A 68 -4.54 -11.75 13.56
C SER A 68 -3.69 -10.93 12.60
N LEU A 69 -2.45 -10.62 12.99
CA LEU A 69 -1.49 -9.94 12.11
C LEU A 69 -1.34 -10.67 10.76
N SER A 70 -1.29 -12.01 10.76
CA SER A 70 -1.19 -12.79 9.52
C SER A 70 -2.40 -12.66 8.60
N ASP A 71 -3.60 -12.45 9.14
CA ASP A 71 -4.79 -12.19 8.32
C ASP A 71 -4.69 -10.80 7.66
N LEU A 72 -4.18 -9.81 8.39
CA LEU A 72 -3.91 -8.47 7.85
C LEU A 72 -2.81 -8.51 6.78
N GLU A 73 -1.72 -9.25 7.02
CA GLU A 73 -0.64 -9.44 6.05
C GLU A 73 -1.14 -10.11 4.76
N ALA A 74 -2.01 -11.10 4.86
CA ALA A 74 -2.62 -11.75 3.71
C ALA A 74 -3.49 -10.79 2.88
N LYS A 75 -4.30 -9.96 3.56
CA LYS A 75 -5.14 -8.95 2.90
C LYS A 75 -4.30 -7.84 2.25
N LEU A 76 -3.30 -7.34 2.97
CA LEU A 76 -2.42 -6.31 2.44
C LEU A 76 -1.62 -6.82 1.24
N TYR A 77 -1.17 -8.09 1.25
CA TYR A 77 -0.53 -8.71 0.10
C TYR A 77 -1.46 -8.82 -1.11
N ASP A 78 -2.73 -9.17 -0.90
CA ASP A 78 -3.70 -9.23 -2.00
C ASP A 78 -3.98 -7.84 -2.59
N TYR A 79 -4.11 -6.82 -1.73
CA TYR A 79 -4.22 -5.43 -2.14
C TYR A 79 -2.98 -4.94 -2.91
N ALA A 80 -1.78 -5.20 -2.38
CA ALA A 80 -0.52 -4.83 -3.03
C ALA A 80 -0.39 -5.47 -4.42
N LYS A 81 -0.90 -6.70 -4.61
CA LYS A 81 -0.98 -7.35 -5.91
C LYS A 81 -1.95 -6.65 -6.86
N ASP A 82 -3.09 -6.19 -6.38
CA ASP A 82 -4.10 -5.52 -7.20
C ASP A 82 -3.66 -4.11 -7.61
N GLU A 83 -3.12 -3.32 -6.67
CA GLU A 83 -2.57 -1.98 -6.95
C GLU A 83 -1.35 -2.03 -7.88
N CYS A 84 -0.40 -2.95 -7.64
CA CYS A 84 0.75 -3.12 -8.55
C CYS A 84 0.33 -3.65 -9.94
N ARG A 85 -0.88 -4.22 -10.10
CA ARG A 85 -1.37 -4.71 -11.40
C ARG A 85 -1.75 -3.56 -12.34
N LEU A 86 -2.12 -2.41 -11.79
CA LEU A 86 -2.58 -1.25 -12.56
C LEU A 86 -1.43 -0.53 -13.30
N GLU A 87 -0.19 -0.56 -12.76
CA GLU A 87 0.98 -0.01 -13.47
C GLU A 87 1.46 -0.88 -14.64
N TRP A 88 0.96 -2.11 -14.78
CA TRP A 88 1.35 -3.04 -15.86
C TRP A 88 0.29 -3.24 -16.94
N SER A 89 -0.83 -2.52 -16.87
CA SER A 89 -1.91 -2.57 -17.87
C SER A 89 -1.95 -1.33 -18.78
N LEU A 90 -0.94 -0.46 -18.73
CA LEU A 90 -0.85 0.76 -19.55
C LEU A 90 -0.03 0.61 -20.85
N ASP A 91 0.30 -0.62 -21.27
CA ASP A 91 0.90 -0.89 -22.59
C ASP A 91 -0.10 -1.50 -23.60
N GLU A 92 -1.38 -1.18 -23.51
CA GLU A 92 -2.30 -1.39 -24.65
C GLU A 92 -3.23 -0.19 -24.80
N SER A 93 -2.65 0.99 -25.07
CA SER A 93 -3.40 2.01 -25.79
C SER A 93 -3.58 1.51 -27.24
N PRO A 94 -4.81 1.26 -27.73
CA PRO A 94 -5.00 0.95 -29.13
C PRO A 94 -4.54 2.16 -29.95
N ALA A 95 -3.64 1.92 -30.90
CA ALA A 95 -3.22 2.92 -31.87
C ALA A 95 -4.48 3.44 -32.60
N PHE A 96 -4.98 4.62 -32.19
CA PHE A 96 -5.92 5.40 -32.98
C PHE A 96 -5.17 5.95 -34.19
N GLY A 97 -4.92 5.08 -35.17
CA GLY A 97 -4.59 5.45 -36.53
C GLY A 97 -5.84 5.96 -37.24
N ALA A 98 -6.39 7.09 -36.78
CA ALA A 98 -7.32 7.87 -37.58
C ALA A 98 -6.49 8.91 -38.34
N THR A 99 -6.02 8.54 -39.53
CA THR A 99 -5.41 9.49 -40.46
C THR A 99 -6.43 10.59 -40.75
N SER A 100 -6.18 11.79 -40.26
CA SER A 100 -6.78 13.00 -40.82
C SER A 100 -6.23 13.20 -42.22
N SER A 101 -7.11 13.33 -43.21
CA SER A 101 -6.86 14.27 -44.30
C SER A 101 -8.19 14.73 -44.90
N HIS A 102 -8.43 15.99 -44.63
CA HIS A 102 -9.49 16.84 -45.11
C HIS A 102 -9.09 17.35 -46.51
N ASN A 103 -9.93 17.01 -47.51
CA ASN A 103 -10.36 17.82 -48.67
C ASN A 103 -9.29 18.40 -49.65
N PRO A 104 -9.64 18.96 -50.83
CA PRO A 104 -10.90 19.62 -51.25
C PRO A 104 -11.91 18.77 -52.04
#